data_AF-X0WUE4-F1
#
_entry.id   AF-X0WUE4-F1
#
_cell.length_a   1.000
_cell.length_b   1.000
_cell.length_c   1.000
_cell.angle_alpha   90.00
_cell.angle_beta   90.00
_cell.angle_gamma   90.00
#
_symmetry.space_group_name_H-M   'P 1'
#
loop_
_entity.id
_entity.type
_entity.pdbx_description
1 polymer ?
#
loop_
_entity_poly.entity_id
_entity_poly.type
_entity_poly.pdbx_seq_one_letter_code
_entity_poly.pdbx_strand_id
1 'polypeptide(L)'
;MVNLIVITHGEFGAYLVEAAEWIVGQQTQGVEVISISPKTALDKVKETLNDAVARNSSPDGLVFMTDMLGGTPTNMVLPLAKDIPNSAVICGININMLVSA
;
A
#
# COMPACT_ATOMS: atom_id res chain seq x y z
N MET A 1 2.72 5.62 -14.97
CA MET A 1 2.58 4.33 -14.29
C MET A 1 1.62 4.51 -13.13
N VAL A 2 0.72 3.54 -12.90
CA VAL A 2 -0.08 3.51 -11.67
C VAL A 2 0.86 3.12 -10.53
N ASN A 3 0.86 3.88 -9.44
CA ASN A 3 1.71 3.56 -8.28
C ASN A 3 0.94 2.74 -7.25
N LEU A 4 1.66 1.95 -6.46
CA LEU A 4 1.12 1.05 -5.44
C LEU A 4 1.61 1.47 -4.05
N ILE A 5 0.69 1.56 -3.09
CA ILE A 5 1.02 1.62 -1.66
C ILE A 5 0.47 0.34 -1.02
N VAL A 6 1.37 -0.54 -0.61
CA VAL A 6 1.04 -1.76 0.12
C VAL A 6 1.08 -1.47 1.61
N ILE A 7 -0.06 -1.54 2.29
CA ILE A 7 -0.17 -1.26 3.73
C ILE A 7 -0.84 -2.41 4.46
N THR A 8 -0.11 -3.02 5.39
CA THR A 8 -0.53 -4.27 6.06
C THR A 8 -0.15 -4.28 7.53
N HIS A 9 -0.68 -5.22 8.30
CA HIS A 9 -0.16 -5.50 9.64
C HIS A 9 1.19 -6.21 9.58
N GLY A 10 2.11 -5.79 10.46
CA GLY A 10 3.48 -6.30 10.49
C GLY A 10 4.16 -6.21 9.12
N GLU A 11 5.09 -7.12 8.86
CA GLU A 11 5.88 -7.15 7.62
C GLU A 11 5.23 -7.98 6.50
N PHE A 12 3.92 -8.28 6.61
CA PHE A 12 3.25 -9.14 5.63
C PHE A 12 3.35 -8.60 4.19
N GLY A 13 3.05 -7.31 3.99
CA GLY A 13 3.18 -6.64 2.70
C GLY A 13 4.62 -6.58 2.20
N ALA A 14 5.59 -6.36 3.09
CA ALA A 14 7.01 -6.31 2.72
C ALA A 14 7.48 -7.65 2.15
N TYR A 15 7.20 -8.75 2.83
CA TYR A 15 7.56 -10.09 2.34
C TYR A 15 6.76 -10.50 1.11
N LEU A 16 5.52 -10.02 0.95
CA LEU A 16 4.73 -10.31 -0.24
C LEU A 16 5.29 -9.58 -1.48
N VAL A 17 5.72 -8.33 -1.32
CA VAL A 17 6.41 -7.58 -2.37
C VAL A 17 7.75 -8.21 -2.70
N GLU A 18 8.56 -8.56 -1.70
CA GLU A 18 9.84 -9.27 -1.92
C GLU A 18 9.64 -10.57 -2.72
N ALA A 19 8.63 -11.37 -2.36
CA ALA A 19 8.32 -12.59 -3.08
C ALA A 19 7.84 -12.33 -4.52
N ALA A 20 7.10 -11.25 -4.76
CA ALA A 20 6.70 -10.85 -6.11
C ALA A 20 7.91 -10.39 -6.94
N GLU A 21 8.84 -9.63 -6.36
CA GLU A 21 10.06 -9.17 -7.01
C GLU A 21 10.99 -10.32 -7.44
N TRP A 22 10.97 -11.45 -6.72
CA TRP A 22 11.68 -12.66 -7.15
C TRP A 22 11.11 -13.25 -8.46
N ILE A 23 9.84 -12.96 -8.78
CA ILE A 23 9.15 -13.48 -9.96
C ILE A 23 9.25 -12.48 -11.12
N VAL A 24 8.93 -11.21 -10.90
CA VAL A 24 8.82 -10.18 -11.95
C VAL A 24 10.02 -9.24 -12.05
N GLY A 25 11.00 -9.40 -11.17
CA GLY A 25 12.13 -8.51 -11.04
C GLY A 25 11.87 -7.36 -10.06
N GLN A 26 12.95 -6.73 -9.61
CA GLN A 26 12.91 -5.66 -8.62
C GLN A 26 12.12 -4.43 -9.11
N GLN A 27 11.24 -3.93 -8.26
CA GLN A 27 10.42 -2.75 -8.52
C GLN A 27 11.12 -1.52 -7.90
N THR A 28 11.96 -0.84 -8.68
CA THR A 28 12.77 0.29 -8.18
C THR A 28 11.97 1.58 -7.99
N GLN A 29 10.76 1.66 -8.56
CA GLN A 29 9.85 2.80 -8.48
C GLN A 29 8.39 2.30 -8.49
N GLY A 30 7.46 3.12 -8.02
CA GLY A 30 6.03 2.86 -8.14
C GLY A 30 5.47 1.83 -7.16
N VAL A 31 6.27 1.32 -6.22
CA VAL A 31 5.81 0.46 -5.12
C VAL A 31 6.38 0.97 -3.81
N GLU A 32 5.51 1.27 -2.85
CA GLU A 32 5.90 1.64 -1.48
C GLU A 32 5.19 0.72 -0.48
N VAL A 33 5.90 0.30 0.57
CA VAL A 33 5.38 -0.60 1.61
C VAL A 33 5.32 0.11 2.96
N ILE A 34 4.19 -0.02 3.66
CA ILE A 34 3.96 0.52 4.98
C ILE A 34 3.51 -0.60 5.93
N SER A 35 4.36 -0.90 6.91
CA SER A 35 4.08 -1.90 7.95
C SER A 35 3.42 -1.26 9.18
N ILE A 36 2.22 -1.72 9.55
CA ILE A 36 1.53 -1.30 10.77
C ILE A 36 1.86 -2.27 11.90
N SER A 37 2.57 -1.78 12.91
CA SER A 37 2.87 -2.54 14.13
C SER A 37 1.99 -2.06 15.29
N PRO A 38 1.58 -2.95 16.22
CA PRO A 38 0.91 -2.54 17.47
C PRO A 38 1.71 -1.55 18.32
N LYS A 39 3.03 -1.45 18.09
CA LYS A 39 3.93 -0.55 18.80
C LYS A 39 3.96 0.86 18.17
N THR A 40 3.44 1.03 16.97
CA THR A 40 3.47 2.31 16.26
C THR A 40 2.22 3.12 16.61
N ALA A 41 2.42 4.36 17.06
CA ALA A 41 1.31 5.28 17.29
C ALA A 41 0.57 5.56 15.97
N LEU A 42 -0.77 5.54 16.00
CA LEU A 42 -1.60 5.71 14.80
C LEU A 42 -1.33 7.03 14.07
N ASP A 43 -1.07 8.11 14.80
CA ASP A 43 -0.77 9.41 14.19
C ASP A 43 0.52 9.39 13.38
N LYS A 44 1.53 8.63 13.82
CA LYS A 44 2.76 8.42 13.05
C LYS A 44 2.51 7.60 11.78
N VAL A 45 1.62 6.61 11.84
CA VAL A 45 1.22 5.85 10.64
C VAL A 45 0.47 6.75 9.66
N LYS A 46 -0.41 7.65 10.14
CA LYS A 46 -1.09 8.63 9.29
C LYS A 46 -0.12 9.57 8.60
N GLU A 47 0.85 10.11 9.34
CA GLU A 47 1.91 10.95 8.78
C GLU A 47 2.68 10.21 7.70
N THR A 48 3.16 8.99 8.00
CA THR A 48 3.87 8.13 7.04
C THR A 48 3.03 7.89 5.78
N LEU A 49 1.74 7.60 5.93
CA LEU A 49 0.83 7.35 4.82
C LEU A 49 0.59 8.61 3.98
N ASN A 50 0.43 9.79 4.59
CA ASN A 50 0.30 11.05 3.86
C ASN A 50 1.56 11.36 3.06
N ASP A 51 2.73 11.16 3.65
CA ASP A 51 3.99 11.39 2.96
C ASP A 51 4.18 10.40 1.80
N ALA A 52 3.78 9.13 1.99
CA ALA A 52 3.80 8.12 0.95
C ALA A 52 2.88 8.49 -0.22
N VAL A 53 1.66 8.96 0.07
CA VAL A 53 0.73 9.46 -0.96
C VAL A 53 1.34 10.63 -1.74
N ALA A 54 1.97 11.58 -1.06
CA ALA A 54 2.62 12.72 -1.71
C ALA A 54 3.77 12.27 -2.62
N ARG A 55 4.60 11.32 -2.18
CA ARG A 55 5.71 10.76 -2.98
C ARG A 55 5.24 9.94 -4.18
N ASN A 56 4.13 9.22 -4.04
CA ASN A 56 3.61 8.28 -5.06
C ASN A 56 2.45 8.87 -5.88
N SER A 57 2.19 10.18 -5.79
CA SER A 57 1.20 10.83 -6.63
C SER A 57 1.59 10.72 -8.11
N SER A 58 0.70 10.16 -8.92
CA SER A 58 0.91 9.92 -10.35
C SER A 58 -0.35 10.31 -11.14
N PRO A 59 -0.21 10.91 -12.34
CA PRO A 59 -1.36 11.20 -13.19
C PRO A 59 -2.12 9.94 -13.62
N ASP A 60 -1.44 8.79 -13.66
CA ASP A 60 -2.05 7.53 -14.07
C ASP A 60 -2.81 6.83 -12.93
N GLY A 61 -2.65 7.30 -11.68
CA GLY A 61 -3.41 6.85 -10.52
C GLY A 61 -2.59 6.22 -9.41
N LEU A 62 -3.26 5.91 -8.31
CA LEU A 62 -2.68 5.33 -7.09
C LEU A 62 -3.58 4.20 -6.55
N VAL A 63 -3.01 3.01 -6.36
CA VAL A 63 -3.72 1.88 -5.76
C VAL A 63 -3.17 1.59 -4.37
N PHE A 64 -4.07 1.55 -3.39
CA PHE A 64 -3.76 1.08 -2.06
C PHE A 64 -4.09 -0.39 -1.94
N MET A 65 -3.14 -1.18 -1.44
CA MET A 65 -3.23 -2.63 -1.33
C MET A 65 -3.16 -3.01 0.15
N THR A 66 -4.24 -3.59 0.69
CA THR A 66 -4.37 -3.91 2.11
C THR A 66 -4.61 -5.40 2.37
N ASP A 67 -4.30 -5.84 3.59
CA ASP A 67 -4.40 -7.24 4.00
C ASP A 67 -5.84 -7.67 4.31
N MET A 68 -6.55 -6.93 5.17
CA MET A 68 -7.82 -7.37 5.73
C MET A 68 -8.84 -6.23 5.82
N LEU A 69 -10.09 -6.53 5.47
CA LEU A 69 -11.20 -5.58 5.52
C LEU A 69 -11.56 -5.33 6.98
N GLY A 70 -11.75 -4.06 7.34
CA GLY A 70 -11.99 -3.65 8.73
C GLY A 70 -10.74 -3.62 9.62
N GLY A 71 -9.57 -4.01 9.11
CA GLY A 71 -8.29 -3.83 9.79
C GLY A 71 -7.82 -2.37 9.82
N THR A 72 -6.87 -2.07 10.70
CA THR A 72 -6.26 -0.73 10.81
C THR A 72 -5.73 -0.20 9.47
N PRO A 73 -5.00 -0.98 8.65
CA PRO A 73 -4.56 -0.54 7.32
C PRO A 73 -5.70 -0.01 6.46
N THR A 74 -6.75 -0.82 6.29
CA THR A 74 -7.91 -0.48 5.45
C THR A 74 -8.67 0.73 5.98
N ASN A 75 -8.90 0.80 7.29
CA ASN A 75 -9.62 1.93 7.91
C ASN A 75 -8.87 3.26 7.81
N MET A 76 -7.54 3.23 7.75
CA MET A 76 -6.72 4.42 7.60
C MET A 76 -6.65 4.91 6.16
N VAL A 77 -6.65 4.00 5.18
CA VAL A 77 -6.59 4.31 3.75
C VAL A 77 -7.91 4.86 3.23
N LEU A 78 -9.05 4.27 3.62
CA LEU A 78 -10.35 4.58 3.04
C LEU A 78 -10.74 6.07 3.06
N PRO A 79 -10.52 6.83 4.15
CA PRO A 79 -10.78 8.27 4.16
C PRO A 79 -9.88 9.05 3.19
N LEU A 80 -8.59 8.68 3.10
CA LEU A 80 -7.62 9.36 2.25
C LEU A 80 -7.91 9.11 0.77
N ALA A 81 -8.20 7.86 0.40
CA ALA A 81 -8.46 7.48 -0.99
C ALA A 81 -9.67 8.25 -1.58
N LYS A 82 -10.67 8.61 -0.77
CA LYS A 82 -11.84 9.39 -1.23
C LYS A 82 -11.46 10.76 -1.81
N ASP A 83 -10.40 11.36 -1.30
CA ASP A 83 -9.97 12.71 -1.68
C ASP A 83 -8.89 12.68 -2.78
N ILE A 84 -8.42 11.49 -3.18
CA ILE A 84 -7.37 11.31 -4.20
C ILE A 84 -8.03 10.94 -5.54
N PRO A 85 -7.91 11.80 -6.57
CA PRO A 85 -8.41 11.48 -7.91
C PRO A 85 -7.75 10.23 -8.48
N ASN A 86 -8.53 9.42 -9.20
CA ASN A 86 -8.04 8.22 -9.87
C ASN A 86 -7.30 7.26 -8.92
N SER A 87 -7.88 7.03 -7.73
CA SER A 87 -7.35 6.07 -6.75
C SER A 87 -8.30 4.89 -6.54
N ALA A 88 -7.74 3.76 -6.11
CA ALA A 88 -8.49 2.57 -5.74
C ALA A 88 -7.92 1.93 -4.47
N VAL A 89 -8.78 1.23 -3.72
CA VAL A 89 -8.38 0.45 -2.55
C VAL A 89 -8.74 -1.00 -2.80
N ILE A 90 -7.75 -1.88 -2.76
CA ILE A 90 -7.90 -3.33 -2.92
C ILE A 90 -7.48 -3.99 -1.61
N CYS A 91 -8.33 -4.86 -1.10
CA CYS A 91 -8.13 -5.56 0.17
C CYS A 91 -8.02 -7.07 -0.07
N GLY A 92 -7.35 -7.79 0.83
CA GLY A 92 -7.18 -9.24 0.71
C GLY A 92 -6.06 -9.60 -0.27
N ILE A 93 -5.00 -8.80 -0.25
CA ILE A 93 -3.91 -8.91 -1.21
C ILE A 93 -3.23 -10.27 -1.14
N ASN A 94 -2.79 -10.76 -2.29
CA ASN A 94 -2.03 -11.99 -2.43
C ASN A 94 -0.97 -11.82 -3.52
N ILE A 95 -0.10 -12.81 -3.65
CA ILE A 95 1.04 -12.74 -4.58
C ILE A 95 0.60 -12.61 -6.05
N ASN A 96 -0.50 -13.27 -6.46
CA ASN A 96 -0.99 -13.20 -7.83
C ASN A 96 -1.45 -11.79 -8.20
N MET A 97 -2.05 -11.08 -7.23
CA MET A 97 -2.43 -9.68 -7.42
C MET A 97 -1.20 -8.79 -7.62
N LEU A 98 -0.16 -8.94 -6.80
CA LEU A 98 1.08 -8.14 -6.94
C LEU A 98 1.81 -8.41 -8.26
N VAL A 99 1.86 -9.67 -8.69
CA VAL A 99 2.54 -10.06 -9.94
C VAL A 99 1.80 -9.53 -11.18
N SER A 100 0.50 -9.27 -11.08
CA SER A 100 -0.35 -8.82 -12.19
C SER A 100 -0.68 -7.32 -12.15
N ALA A 101 -0.22 -6.61 -11.12
CA ALA A 101 -0.55 -5.21 -10.87
C ALA A 101 0.09 -4.23 -11.87
#